data_AF-A0A2V7KXT4-F1
#
_entry.id   AF-A0A2V7KXT4-F1
#
_cell.length_a   1.000
_cell.length_b   1.000
_cell.length_c   1.000
_cell.angle_alpha   90.00
_cell.angle_beta   90.00
_cell.angle_gamma   90.00
#
_symmetry.space_group_name_H-M   'P 1'
#
loop_
_entity.id
_entity.type
_entity.pdbx_description
1 polymer ?
#
loop_
_entity_poly.entity_id
_entity_poly.type
_entity_poly.pdbx_seq_one_letter_code
_entity_poly.pdbx_strand_id
1 'polypeptide(L)'
;MQPVTANGAVNVEPRWSPDGTRIAFVSSAYNRRWHIFTVAIDAGRAAAGTVTRLTEDNDSGLPRYYYSVWDQYLSPTWSPDGRELIVVSNRG
;
A
#
# COMPACT_ATOMS: atom_id res chain seq x y z
N MET A 1 -21.69 0.84 -8.38
CA MET A 1 -20.26 0.64 -8.09
C MET A 1 -20.04 0.85 -6.60
N GLN A 2 -19.30 -0.03 -5.92
CA GLN A 2 -19.05 0.05 -4.47
C GLN A 2 -17.57 0.38 -4.24
N PRO A 3 -17.23 1.36 -3.39
CA PRO A 3 -15.83 1.70 -3.10
C PRO A 3 -15.16 0.60 -2.26
N VAL A 4 -13.86 0.39 -2.50
CA VAL A 4 -12.99 -0.51 -1.70
C VAL A 4 -12.42 0.21 -0.47
N THR A 5 -12.20 1.53 -0.56
CA THR A 5 -11.74 2.38 0.53
C THR A 5 -12.66 3.59 0.72
N ALA A 6 -12.80 4.06 1.97
CA ALA A 6 -13.60 5.23 2.32
C ALA A 6 -12.96 6.01 3.50
N ASN A 7 -11.64 6.20 3.45
CA ASN A 7 -10.83 6.71 4.57
C ASN A 7 -10.39 8.19 4.41
N GLY A 8 -10.82 8.88 3.36
CA GLY A 8 -10.44 10.27 3.07
C GLY A 8 -8.97 10.47 2.67
N ALA A 9 -8.19 9.38 2.53
CA ALA A 9 -6.82 9.43 2.08
C ALA A 9 -6.73 9.35 0.55
N VAL A 10 -5.57 9.74 0.01
CA VAL A 10 -5.20 9.40 -1.37
C VAL A 10 -4.81 7.92 -1.40
N ASN A 11 -5.49 7.14 -2.25
CA ASN A 11 -5.26 5.72 -2.47
C ASN A 11 -4.98 5.49 -3.97
N VAL A 12 -3.84 4.90 -4.31
CA VAL A 12 -3.36 4.77 -5.70
C VAL A 12 -2.68 3.42 -5.95
N GLU A 13 -2.38 3.13 -7.22
CA GLU A 13 -1.59 1.97 -7.65
C GLU A 13 -2.13 0.60 -7.17
N PRO A 14 -3.42 0.28 -7.38
CA PRO A 14 -3.97 -1.00 -6.95
C PRO A 14 -3.37 -2.16 -7.75
N ARG A 15 -3.16 -3.30 -7.09
CA ARG A 15 -2.80 -4.59 -7.68
C ARG A 15 -3.57 -5.73 -7.02
N TRP A 16 -4.24 -6.54 -7.82
CA TRP A 16 -4.79 -7.81 -7.38
C TRP A 16 -3.68 -8.80 -7.03
N SER A 17 -3.88 -9.57 -5.98
CA SER A 17 -3.12 -10.81 -5.76
C SER A 17 -3.45 -11.84 -6.84
N PRO A 18 -2.54 -12.77 -7.17
CA PRO A 18 -2.77 -13.77 -8.21
C PRO A 18 -3.98 -14.68 -7.96
N ASP A 19 -4.31 -14.91 -6.68
CA ASP A 19 -5.48 -15.70 -6.24
C ASP A 19 -6.79 -14.90 -6.24
N GLY A 20 -6.76 -13.59 -6.54
CA GLY A 20 -7.92 -12.72 -6.54
C GLY A 20 -8.53 -12.42 -5.17
N THR A 21 -7.88 -12.82 -4.06
CA THR A 21 -8.44 -12.67 -2.71
C THR A 21 -8.05 -11.36 -2.04
N ARG A 22 -7.07 -10.62 -2.57
CA ARG A 22 -6.53 -9.40 -1.97
C ARG A 22 -6.23 -8.33 -3.02
N ILE A 23 -6.28 -7.08 -2.59
CA ILE A 23 -5.72 -5.94 -3.32
C ILE A 23 -4.61 -5.32 -2.48
N ALA A 24 -3.42 -5.15 -3.06
CA ALA A 24 -2.38 -4.28 -2.54
C ALA A 24 -2.49 -2.89 -3.18
N PHE A 25 -2.25 -1.83 -2.43
CA PHE A 25 -2.33 -0.45 -2.91
C PHE A 25 -1.44 0.48 -2.10
N VAL A 26 -1.10 1.63 -2.69
CA VAL A 26 -0.40 2.71 -2.01
C VAL A 26 -1.44 3.63 -1.36
N SER A 27 -1.22 4.05 -0.11
CA SER A 27 -2.10 5.01 0.56
C SER A 27 -1.35 5.99 1.44
N SER A 28 -1.92 7.19 1.55
CA SER A 28 -1.51 8.25 2.48
C SER A 28 -2.26 8.19 3.82
N ALA A 29 -3.05 7.13 4.07
CA ALA A 29 -3.89 7.00 5.25
C ALA A 29 -3.12 7.01 6.58
N TYR A 30 -1.83 6.71 6.56
CA TYR A 30 -0.97 6.74 7.73
C TYR A 30 -0.02 7.95 7.66
N ASN A 31 -0.14 8.86 8.64
CA ASN A 31 0.69 10.06 8.78
C ASN A 31 0.82 10.94 7.52
N ARG A 32 -0.09 10.81 6.54
CA ARG A 32 -0.02 11.48 5.23
C ARG A 32 1.24 11.13 4.43
N ARG A 33 1.79 9.91 4.63
CA ARG A 33 2.99 9.38 3.96
C ARG A 33 2.63 8.17 3.12
N TRP A 34 3.41 7.91 2.07
CA TRP A 34 3.14 6.83 1.13
C TRP A 34 3.55 5.47 1.69
N HIS A 35 2.55 4.69 2.12
CA HIS A 35 2.73 3.32 2.61
C HIS A 35 1.99 2.32 1.74
N ILE A 36 2.41 1.06 1.85
CA ILE A 36 1.71 -0.06 1.22
C ILE A 36 0.65 -0.59 2.17
N PHE A 37 -0.53 -0.81 1.64
CA PHE A 37 -1.65 -1.43 2.33
C PHE A 37 -2.17 -2.62 1.53
N THR A 38 -2.83 -3.53 2.24
CA THR A 38 -3.64 -4.58 1.64
C THR A 38 -5.06 -4.55 2.19
N VAL A 39 -5.99 -5.06 1.41
CA VAL A 39 -7.37 -5.31 1.84
C VAL A 39 -7.80 -6.65 1.27
N ALA A 40 -8.50 -7.45 2.08
CA ALA A 40 -9.08 -8.69 1.60
C ALA A 40 -10.35 -8.41 0.81
N ILE A 41 -10.57 -9.19 -0.24
CA ILE A 41 -11.72 -9.11 -1.10
C ILE A 41 -12.51 -10.42 -0.99
N ASP A 42 -13.79 -10.27 -0.67
CA ASP A 42 -14.76 -11.36 -0.64
C ASP A 42 -15.92 -11.03 -1.59
N ALA A 43 -16.23 -11.94 -2.52
CA ALA A 43 -17.24 -11.77 -3.56
C ALA A 43 -17.19 -10.40 -4.28
N GLY A 44 -15.97 -9.90 -4.57
CA GLY A 44 -15.74 -8.62 -5.26
C GLY A 44 -15.92 -7.38 -4.38
N ARG A 45 -16.01 -7.54 -3.04
CA ARG A 45 -16.16 -6.45 -2.08
C ARG A 45 -15.03 -6.46 -1.07
N ALA A 46 -14.64 -5.29 -0.57
CA ALA A 46 -13.72 -5.20 0.56
C ALA A 46 -14.35 -5.86 1.78
N ALA A 47 -13.65 -6.84 2.35
CA ALA A 47 -14.02 -7.40 3.64
C ALA A 47 -13.78 -6.35 4.72
N ALA A 48 -14.82 -6.01 5.47
CA ALA A 48 -14.74 -4.96 6.49
C ALA A 48 -13.64 -5.26 7.52
N GLY A 49 -12.88 -4.24 7.91
CA GLY A 49 -11.82 -4.36 8.93
C GLY A 49 -10.55 -5.08 8.46
N THR A 50 -10.40 -5.40 7.17
CA THR A 50 -9.23 -6.13 6.65
C THR A 50 -8.15 -5.24 6.06
N VAL A 51 -8.35 -3.91 6.07
CA VAL A 51 -7.33 -2.96 5.59
C VAL A 51 -6.13 -2.98 6.55
N THR A 52 -5.00 -3.43 6.05
CA THR A 52 -3.77 -3.61 6.83
C THR A 52 -2.62 -2.87 6.18
N ARG A 53 -1.84 -2.12 6.97
CA ARG A 53 -0.60 -1.49 6.50
C ARG A 53 0.55 -2.49 6.57
N LEU A 54 1.34 -2.60 5.51
CA LEU A 54 2.45 -3.55 5.40
C LEU A 54 3.84 -2.93 5.62
N THR A 55 3.97 -1.61 5.54
CA THR A 55 5.26 -0.92 5.69
C THR A 55 5.25 0.02 6.89
N GLU A 56 6.41 0.25 7.49
CA GLU A 56 6.60 1.10 8.67
C GLU A 56 7.15 2.49 8.30
N ASP A 57 7.04 3.44 9.23
CA ASP A 57 7.74 4.72 9.08
C ASP A 57 9.24 4.48 9.24
N ASN A 58 10.05 5.08 8.37
CA ASN A 58 11.50 5.12 8.53
C ASN A 58 11.99 6.54 8.25
N ASP A 59 12.59 7.17 9.26
CA ASP A 59 13.29 8.46 9.11
C ASP A 59 14.72 8.17 8.66
N SER A 60 15.05 8.56 7.44
CA SER A 60 16.41 8.40 6.91
C SER A 60 17.40 9.42 7.48
N GLY A 61 16.92 10.53 8.06
CA GLY A 61 17.74 11.69 8.40
C GLY A 61 18.35 12.43 7.19
N LEU A 62 18.10 11.95 5.96
CA LEU A 62 18.66 12.54 4.74
C LEU A 62 17.75 13.68 4.25
N PRO A 63 18.29 14.91 4.06
CA PRO A 63 17.52 16.02 3.52
C PRO A 63 17.33 15.85 2.01
N ARG A 64 16.28 15.12 1.64
CA ARG A 64 15.92 14.92 0.23
C ARG A 64 15.12 16.15 -0.24
N TYR A 65 15.49 16.76 -1.37
CA TYR A 65 14.84 18.01 -1.81
C TYR A 65 13.39 17.80 -2.26
N TYR A 66 13.13 16.72 -3.02
CA TYR A 66 11.80 16.38 -3.54
C TYR A 66 10.97 15.51 -2.59
N TYR A 67 11.60 14.91 -1.58
CA TYR A 67 10.97 13.95 -0.68
C TYR A 67 11.20 14.37 0.77
N SER A 68 10.34 13.96 1.69
CA SER A 68 10.64 14.16 3.11
C SER A 68 11.83 13.31 3.57
N VAL A 69 12.30 13.57 4.80
CA VAL A 69 13.23 12.69 5.52
C VAL A 69 12.69 11.27 5.71
N TRP A 70 11.35 11.13 5.68
CA TRP A 70 10.65 9.85 5.70
C TRP A 70 10.72 9.14 4.36
N ASP A 71 11.02 7.85 4.42
CA ASP A 71 11.01 6.98 3.26
C ASP A 71 9.60 6.75 2.72
N GLN A 72 9.54 6.38 1.45
CA GLN A 72 8.32 6.13 0.69
C GLN A 72 8.33 4.72 0.14
N TYR A 73 7.13 4.17 -0.04
CA TYR A 73 6.90 2.85 -0.60
C TYR A 73 5.87 2.94 -1.72
N LEU A 74 6.28 2.52 -2.91
CA LEU A 74 5.53 2.70 -4.15
C LEU A 74 5.56 1.42 -5.00
N SER A 75 4.76 1.41 -6.05
CA SER A 75 4.75 0.39 -7.10
C SER A 75 4.69 -1.05 -6.55
N PRO A 76 3.71 -1.36 -5.67
CA PRO A 76 3.55 -2.72 -5.19
C PRO A 76 3.32 -3.67 -6.37
N THR A 77 3.88 -4.87 -6.34
CA THR A 77 3.55 -5.96 -7.26
C THR A 77 3.68 -7.30 -6.57
N TRP A 78 2.70 -8.17 -6.76
CA TRP A 78 2.74 -9.52 -6.19
C TRP A 78 3.71 -10.40 -6.99
N SER A 79 4.38 -11.33 -6.32
CA SER A 79 5.04 -12.45 -6.97
C SER A 79 4.00 -13.32 -7.71
N PRO A 80 4.40 -14.07 -8.75
CA PRO A 80 3.47 -14.94 -9.48
C PRO A 80 2.75 -15.97 -8.60
N ASP A 81 3.41 -16.45 -7.53
CA ASP A 81 2.84 -17.38 -6.56
C ASP A 81 2.05 -16.69 -5.43
N GLY A 82 1.99 -15.35 -5.42
CA GLY A 82 1.26 -14.54 -4.44
C GLY A 82 1.83 -14.54 -3.04
N ARG A 83 3.02 -15.13 -2.81
CA ARG A 83 3.64 -15.21 -1.49
C ARG A 83 4.40 -13.96 -1.09
N GLU A 84 4.86 -13.19 -2.05
CA GLU A 84 5.66 -12.00 -1.81
C GLU A 84 5.03 -10.77 -2.45
N LEU A 85 5.31 -9.62 -1.86
CA LEU A 85 4.98 -8.32 -2.42
C LEU A 85 6.27 -7.52 -2.59
N ILE A 86 6.62 -7.25 -3.85
CA ILE A 86 7.76 -6.44 -4.22
C ILE A 86 7.33 -4.98 -4.24
N VAL A 87 8.18 -4.11 -3.71
CA VAL A 87 7.91 -2.67 -3.58
C VAL A 87 9.14 -1.88 -3.98
N VAL A 88 8.94 -0.69 -4.55
CA VAL A 88 10.00 0.29 -4.74
C VAL A 88 10.07 1.14 -3.48
N SER A 89 11.26 1.29 -2.92
CA SER A 89 11.51 2.17 -1.79
C SER A 89 12.77 2.97 -1.98
N ASN A 90 12.80 4.16 -1.40
CA ASN A 90 14.00 4.99 -1.25
C ASN A 90 14.69 4.77 0.10
N ARG A 91 14.29 3.73 0.85
CA ARG A 91 14.99 3.26 2.04
C ARG A 91 16.36 2.72 1.65
N GLY A 92 17.43 3.30 2.20
CA GLY A 92 18.82 2.96 1.95
C GLY A 92 19.74 3.76 2.85
#